data_AF-A0A3S3MHG8-F1
#
_entry.id   AF-A0A3S3MHG8-F1
#
_cell.length_a   1.000
_cell.length_b   1.000
_cell.length_c   1.000
_cell.angle_alpha   90.00
_cell.angle_beta   90.00
_cell.angle_gamma   90.00
#
_symmetry.space_group_name_H-M   'P 1'
#
loop_
_entity.id
_entity.type
_entity.pdbx_description
1 polymer ?
#
loop_
_entity_poly.entity_id
_entity_poly.type
_entity_poly.pdbx_seq_one_letter_code
_entity_poly.pdbx_strand_id
1 'polypeptide(L)'
;MGSDEEERIPYSLRKEWSDVTPLPQDDGPDPVVSIAYKDEFRETMDYFRAVYHSDERSARSLDLTSDAIELNPGNYTNIEIPFSTLHLLLLLLLHQYSSSRCLPLSGTQILLIT
;
A
#
# COMPACT_ATOMS: atom_id res chain seq x y z
N MET A 1 -13.51 -27.51 11.93
CA MET A 1 -12.51 -26.99 10.98
C MET A 1 -11.83 -25.84 11.70
N GLY A 2 -10.54 -26.00 12.01
CA GLY A 2 -9.79 -24.98 12.73
C GLY A 2 -9.36 -23.89 11.77
N SER A 3 -9.52 -22.65 12.19
CA SER A 3 -8.63 -21.57 11.80
C SER A 3 -8.36 -20.85 13.11
N ASP A 4 -7.16 -21.06 13.63
CA ASP A 4 -6.60 -20.17 14.64
C ASP A 4 -6.79 -18.75 14.08
N GLU A 5 -7.71 -17.99 14.66
CA GLU A 5 -7.83 -16.56 14.40
C GLU A 5 -6.52 -15.98 14.93
N GLU A 6 -5.50 -15.91 14.08
CA GLU A 6 -4.32 -15.09 14.35
C GLU A 6 -4.86 -13.71 14.69
N GLU A 7 -4.79 -13.35 15.96
CA GLU A 7 -5.31 -12.11 16.49
C GLU A 7 -4.56 -10.97 15.79
N ARG A 8 -5.18 -10.44 14.72
CA ARG A 8 -4.59 -9.37 13.91
C ARG A 8 -4.38 -8.17 14.82
N ILE A 9 -3.12 -7.80 15.02
CA ILE A 9 -2.78 -6.66 15.88
C ILE A 9 -3.35 -5.38 15.23
N PRO A 10 -4.18 -4.60 15.94
CA PRO A 10 -4.72 -3.34 15.46
C PRO A 10 -3.63 -2.39 14.93
N TYR A 11 -3.92 -1.65 13.87
CA TYR A 11 -2.97 -0.74 13.24
C TYR A 11 -2.50 0.36 14.20
N SER A 12 -3.38 0.83 15.08
CA SER A 12 -3.07 1.80 16.13
C SER A 12 -2.00 1.34 17.13
N LEU A 13 -1.79 0.03 17.29
CA LEU A 13 -0.78 -0.54 18.19
C LEU A 13 0.55 -0.84 17.48
N ARG A 14 0.57 -0.79 16.14
CA ARG A 14 1.75 -1.07 15.34
C ARG A 14 2.66 0.15 15.31
N LYS A 15 3.91 0.00 15.74
CA LYS A 15 4.87 1.11 15.85
C LYS A 15 5.16 1.75 14.50
N GLU A 16 5.19 0.96 13.44
CA GLU A 16 5.40 1.38 12.06
C GLU A 16 4.24 2.18 11.46
N TRP A 17 3.11 2.32 12.18
CA TRP A 17 1.96 3.16 11.78
C TRP A 17 1.75 4.37 12.69
N SER A 18 2.67 4.61 13.63
CA SER A 18 2.58 5.71 14.61
C SER A 18 2.69 7.11 13.99
N ASP A 19 3.24 7.22 12.78
CA ASP A 19 3.33 8.45 12.01
C ASP A 19 2.03 8.80 11.24
N VAL A 20 1.12 7.84 11.09
CA VAL A 20 -0.11 7.99 10.32
C VAL A 20 -1.27 8.32 11.23
N THR A 21 -1.96 9.42 10.94
CA THR A 21 -3.24 9.75 11.58
C THR A 21 -4.38 9.10 10.77
N PRO A 22 -5.17 8.19 11.35
CA PRO A 22 -6.26 7.52 10.63
C PRO A 22 -7.30 8.54 10.14
N LEU A 23 -7.78 8.38 8.91
CA LEU A 23 -8.74 9.28 8.28
C LEU A 23 -10.14 8.64 8.29
N PRO A 24 -11.06 9.09 9.17
CA PRO A 24 -12.40 8.51 9.27
C PRO A 24 -13.20 8.68 7.98
N GLN A 25 -14.14 7.78 7.74
CA GLN A 25 -15.13 7.95 6.68
C GLN A 25 -16.04 9.15 6.99
N ASP A 26 -16.21 10.04 6.02
CA ASP A 26 -17.14 11.16 6.11
C ASP A 26 -18.43 10.83 5.33
N ASP A 27 -19.48 10.47 6.08
CA ASP A 27 -20.83 10.23 5.53
C ASP A 27 -21.73 11.48 5.63
N GLY A 28 -21.20 12.63 6.08
CA GLY A 28 -21.95 13.87 6.27
C GLY A 28 -22.83 13.91 7.53
N PRO A 29 -23.60 14.99 7.73
CA PRO A 29 -24.38 15.21 8.96
C PRO A 29 -25.62 14.31 9.10
N ASP A 30 -26.22 13.89 7.98
CA ASP A 30 -27.43 13.04 7.93
C ASP A 30 -27.17 11.82 7.04
N PRO A 31 -26.40 10.82 7.54
CA PRO A 31 -25.93 9.72 6.72
C PRO A 31 -27.10 8.82 6.28
N VAL A 32 -27.16 8.55 4.98
CA VAL A 32 -28.09 7.58 4.40
C VAL A 32 -27.35 6.26 4.22
N VAL A 33 -27.99 5.13 4.57
CA VAL A 33 -27.42 3.78 4.46
C VAL A 33 -26.07 3.58 5.19
N SER A 34 -25.91 4.18 6.36
CA SER A 34 -24.73 3.95 7.22
C SER A 34 -24.55 2.46 7.54
N ILE A 35 -23.36 1.94 7.28
CA ILE A 35 -23.04 0.54 7.56
C ILE A 35 -22.38 0.45 8.94
N ALA A 36 -22.94 -0.39 9.80
CA ALA A 36 -22.34 -0.68 11.11
C ALA A 36 -21.14 -1.62 10.95
N TYR A 37 -19.96 -1.05 10.68
CA TYR A 37 -18.73 -1.81 10.51
C TYR A 37 -18.22 -2.39 11.84
N LYS A 38 -17.54 -3.54 11.76
CA LYS A 38 -16.68 -4.02 12.85
C LYS A 38 -15.49 -3.08 13.02
N ASP A 39 -14.92 -3.02 14.23
CA ASP A 39 -13.79 -2.13 14.53
C ASP A 39 -12.57 -2.40 13.66
N GLU A 40 -12.25 -3.67 13.38
CA GLU A 40 -11.15 -4.05 12.47
C GLU A 40 -11.32 -3.45 11.07
N PHE A 41 -12.54 -3.52 10.52
CA PHE A 41 -12.84 -2.97 9.21
C PHE A 41 -12.70 -1.45 9.21
N ARG A 42 -13.28 -0.79 10.21
CA ARG A 42 -13.23 0.65 10.34
C ARG A 42 -11.78 1.14 10.44
N GLU A 43 -11.00 0.55 11.35
CA GLU A 43 -9.59 0.93 11.54
C GLU A 43 -8.78 0.72 10.25
N THR A 44 -8.85 -0.46 9.64
CA THR A 44 -8.08 -0.75 8.42
C THR A 44 -8.42 0.23 7.29
N MET A 45 -9.71 0.53 7.11
CA MET A 45 -10.15 1.49 6.09
C MET A 45 -9.80 2.95 6.45
N ASP A 46 -9.76 3.31 7.73
CA ASP A 46 -9.32 4.65 8.17
C ASP A 46 -7.84 4.86 7.84
N TYR A 47 -6.99 3.86 8.10
CA TYR A 47 -5.57 3.88 7.73
C TYR A 47 -5.38 3.87 6.21
N PHE A 48 -6.14 3.06 5.49
CA PHE A 48 -6.11 3.03 4.02
C PHE A 48 -6.43 4.42 3.44
N ARG A 49 -7.47 5.09 3.94
CA ARG A 49 -7.84 6.44 3.51
C ARG A 49 -6.73 7.46 3.81
N ALA A 50 -6.08 7.36 4.97
CA ALA A 50 -4.97 8.26 5.32
C ALA A 50 -3.80 8.12 4.34
N VAL A 51 -3.40 6.88 4.05
CA VAL A 51 -2.33 6.53 3.10
C VAL A 51 -2.67 6.94 1.67
N TYR A 52 -3.92 6.69 1.25
CA TYR A 52 -4.43 7.11 -0.06
C TYR A 52 -4.37 8.64 -0.20
N HIS A 53 -4.83 9.36 0.83
CA HIS A 53 -4.85 10.82 0.84
C HIS A 53 -3.44 11.43 0.84
N SER A 54 -2.47 10.79 1.49
CA SER A 54 -1.07 11.23 1.46
C SER A 54 -0.31 10.79 0.20
N ASP A 55 -0.94 10.03 -0.70
CA ASP A 55 -0.33 9.38 -1.87
C ASP A 55 0.93 8.56 -1.50
N GLU A 56 0.90 7.86 -0.36
CA GLU A 56 2.07 7.12 0.12
C GLU A 56 2.30 5.84 -0.70
N ARG A 57 3.47 5.76 -1.36
CA ARG A 57 3.90 4.60 -2.17
C ARG A 57 5.03 3.85 -1.49
N SER A 58 4.70 2.96 -0.56
CA SER A 58 5.67 2.21 0.24
C SER A 58 5.34 0.71 0.25
N ALA A 59 6.28 -0.12 0.73
CA ALA A 59 6.00 -1.54 0.91
C ALA A 59 4.88 -1.77 1.95
N ARG A 60 4.88 -1.02 3.06
CA ARG A 60 3.84 -1.12 4.09
C ARG A 60 2.45 -0.71 3.58
N SER A 61 2.36 0.24 2.65
CA SER A 61 1.07 0.61 2.06
C SER A 61 0.51 -0.47 1.13
N LEU A 62 1.38 -1.25 0.49
CA LEU A 62 0.98 -2.43 -0.27
C LEU A 62 0.41 -3.54 0.64
N ASP A 63 1.03 -3.77 1.80
CA ASP A 63 0.56 -4.75 2.79
C ASP A 63 -0.82 -4.34 3.35
N LEU A 64 -0.96 -3.07 3.77
CA LEU A 64 -2.24 -2.51 4.22
C LEU A 64 -3.35 -2.66 3.16
N THR A 65 -3.00 -2.47 1.90
CA THR A 65 -3.95 -2.64 0.80
C THR A 65 -4.40 -4.09 0.66
N SER A 66 -3.50 -5.05 0.88
CA SER A 66 -3.84 -6.47 0.82
C SER A 66 -4.86 -6.81 1.92
N ASP A 67 -4.63 -6.33 3.14
CA ASP A 67 -5.59 -6.41 4.25
C ASP A 67 -6.96 -5.79 3.89
N ALA A 68 -6.95 -4.60 3.27
CA ALA A 68 -8.18 -3.90 2.88
C ALA A 68 -8.96 -4.64 1.77
N ILE A 69 -8.27 -5.37 0.88
CA ILE A 69 -8.89 -6.21 -0.16
C ILE A 69 -9.50 -7.47 0.47
N GLU A 70 -8.85 -8.09 1.45
CA GLU A 70 -9.42 -9.23 2.19
C GLU A 70 -10.74 -8.86 2.88
N LEU A 71 -10.79 -7.65 3.45
CA LEU A 71 -11.96 -7.13 4.15
C LEU A 71 -13.11 -6.74 3.21
N ASN A 72 -12.81 -6.21 2.01
CA ASN A 72 -13.81 -5.90 0.98
C ASN A 72 -13.22 -5.98 -0.43
N PRO A 73 -13.25 -7.17 -1.07
CA PRO A 73 -12.68 -7.36 -2.40
C PRO A 73 -13.48 -6.66 -3.51
N GLY A 74 -14.69 -6.17 -3.20
CA GLY A 74 -15.51 -5.37 -4.11
C GLY A 74 -15.12 -3.89 -4.16
N ASN A 75 -14.21 -3.44 -3.30
CA ASN A 75 -13.75 -2.06 -3.30
C ASN A 75 -12.67 -1.84 -4.38
N TYR A 76 -13.08 -1.25 -5.49
CA TYR A 76 -12.20 -0.97 -6.63
C TYR A 76 -11.13 0.09 -6.33
N THR A 77 -11.37 1.02 -5.41
CA THR A 77 -10.36 2.00 -4.99
C THR A 77 -9.21 1.32 -4.25
N ASN A 78 -9.50 0.31 -3.42
CA ASN A 78 -8.47 -0.51 -2.78
C ASN A 78 -7.60 -1.21 -3.82
N ILE A 79 -8.19 -1.63 -4.94
CA ILE A 79 -7.48 -2.32 -6.03
C ILE A 79 -6.60 -1.36 -6.85
N GLU A 80 -6.81 -0.04 -6.81
CA GLU A 80 -6.04 0.95 -7.60
C GLU A 80 -4.65 1.30 -7.01
N ILE A 81 -4.55 1.49 -5.69
CA ILE A 81 -3.25 1.73 -5.02
C ILE A 81 -2.17 0.67 -5.34
N PRO A 82 -2.44 -0.65 -5.28
CA PRO A 82 -1.41 -1.67 -5.42
C PRO A 82 -0.90 -1.72 -6.85
N PHE A 83 -1.77 -1.57 -7.87
CA PHE A 83 -1.34 -1.49 -9.27
C PHE A 83 -0.38 -0.33 -9.52
N SER A 84 -0.71 0.84 -8.96
CA SER A 84 0.08 2.04 -9.15
C SER A 84 1.38 2.02 -8.32
N THR A 85 1.35 1.44 -7.11
CA THR A 85 2.54 1.27 -6.24
C THR A 85 3.52 0.22 -6.78
N LEU A 86 3.04 -0.94 -7.25
CA LEU A 86 3.87 -1.97 -7.87
C LEU A 86 4.55 -1.47 -9.15
N HIS A 87 3.83 -0.69 -9.96
CA HIS A 87 4.40 -0.09 -11.16
C HIS A 87 5.55 0.88 -10.81
N LEU A 88 5.36 1.76 -9.83
CA LEU A 88 6.38 2.71 -9.40
C LEU A 88 7.62 2.01 -8.80
N LEU A 89 7.42 1.00 -7.95
CA LEU A 89 8.50 0.18 -7.39
C LEU A 89 9.32 -0.51 -8.49
N LEU A 90 8.65 -1.08 -9.50
CA LEU A 90 9.32 -1.70 -10.64
C LEU A 90 10.16 -0.68 -11.43
N LEU A 91 9.62 0.51 -11.70
CA LEU A 91 10.36 1.58 -12.39
C LEU A 91 11.60 2.03 -11.59
N LEU A 92 11.49 2.18 -10.27
CA LEU A 92 12.61 2.54 -9.40
C LEU A 92 13.70 1.46 -9.40
N LEU A 93 13.32 0.19 -9.32
CA LEU A 93 14.26 -0.94 -9.38
C LEU A 93 14.96 -1.02 -10.74
N LEU A 94 14.22 -0.82 -11.84
CA LEU A 94 14.79 -0.77 -13.19
C LEU A 94 15.77 0.40 -13.36
N HIS A 95 15.46 1.57 -12.80
CA HIS A 95 16.36 2.72 -12.79
C HIS A 95 17.63 2.43 -12.01
N GLN A 96 17.53 1.91 -10.78
CA GLN A 96 18.68 1.53 -9.96
C GLN A 96 19.55 0.47 -10.65
N TYR A 97 18.93 -0.50 -11.33
CA TYR A 97 19.64 -1.53 -12.09
C TYR A 97 20.39 -0.96 -13.30
N SER A 98 19.79 -0.01 -14.02
CA SER A 98 20.42 0.70 -15.14
C SER A 98 21.61 1.56 -14.67
N SER A 99 21.43 2.34 -13.61
CA SER A 99 22.48 3.19 -13.03
C SER A 99 23.65 2.40 -12.45
N SER A 100 23.40 1.23 -11.87
CA SER A 100 24.44 0.36 -11.30
C SER A 100 25.33 -0.33 -12.36
N ARG A 101 24.91 -0.35 -13.63
CA ARG A 101 25.75 -0.79 -14.76
C ARG A 101 26.65 0.32 -15.33
N CYS A 102 26.46 1.57 -14.91
CA CYS A 102 27.34 2.68 -15.26
C CYS A 102 28.53 2.80 -14.27
N LEU A 103 29.27 1.71 -14.06
CA LEU A 103 30.64 1.80 -13.53
C LEU A 103 31.55 2.27 -14.67
N PRO A 104 32.57 3.12 -14.41
CA PRO A 104 33.47 3.56 -15.46
C PRO A 104 34.20 2.35 -16.02
N LEU A 105 33.92 1.99 -17.27
CA LEU A 105 34.78 1.10 -18.04
C LEU A 105 36.10 1.84 -18.23
N SER A 106 37.03 1.63 -17.30
CA SER A 106 38.43 1.98 -17.50
C SER A 106 38.93 1.16 -18.67
N GLY A 107 38.95 1.80 -19.84
CA GLY A 107 39.68 1.44 -21.05
C GLY A 107 39.78 -0.04 -21.35
N THR A 108 38.84 -0.60 -22.11
CA THR A 108 39.13 -1.53 -23.20
C THR A 108 37.94 -1.51 -24.16
N GLN A 109 38.18 -1.19 -25.43
CA GLN A 109 37.19 -1.29 -26.51
C GLN A 109 36.66 -2.73 -26.60
N ILE A 110 35.33 -2.92 -26.74
CA ILE A 110 34.77 -3.99 -27.58
C ILE A 110 33.46 -3.50 -28.23
N LEU A 111 33.53 -3.49 -29.55
CA LEU A 111 32.57 -3.53 -30.66
C LEU A 111 31.07 -3.85 -30.40
N LEU A 112 30.23 -2.96 -30.96
CA LEU A 112 28.87 -3.08 -31.54
C LEU A 112 28.13 -4.44 -31.49
N ILE A 113 26.83 -4.38 -31.20
CA ILE A 113 25.77 -4.97 -32.05
C ILE A 113 24.58 -3.99 -32.11
N THR A 114 24.17 -3.67 -33.34
CA THR A 114 22.97 -2.91 -33.76
C THR A 114 21.66 -3.54 -33.32
#